data_AF-A0A535A744-F1
#
_entry.id   AF-A0A535A744-F1
#
_cell.length_a   1.000
_cell.length_b   1.000
_cell.length_c   1.000
_cell.angle_alpha   90.00
_cell.angle_beta   90.00
_cell.angle_gamma   90.00
#
_symmetry.space_group_name_H-M   'P 1'
#
loop_
_entity.id
_entity.type
_entity.pdbx_description
1 polymer ?
#
loop_
_entity_poly.entity_id
_entity_poly.type
_entity_poly.pdbx_seq_one_letter_code
_entity_poly.pdbx_strand_id
1 'polypeptide(L)'
;MQEFQVTDADGLPLGEPARRRSTWLELQRHASQPVEGTSVEEEALTLPFGTYDCWRYTVMPPGSEVRFWFAKELPGMPVQVEERISGNLTGRSLMIANEGPEP
;
A
#
# COMPACT_ATOMS: atom_id res chain seq x y z
N MET A 1 1.29 -19.34 5.42
CA MET A 1 1.77 -19.83 4.11
C MET A 1 1.08 -18.97 3.08
N GLN A 2 1.82 -18.32 2.18
CA GLN A 2 1.25 -17.49 1.12
C GLN A 2 1.57 -18.14 -0.23
N GLU A 3 0.61 -18.10 -1.16
CA GLU A 3 0.74 -18.62 -2.52
C GLU A 3 0.47 -17.46 -3.48
N PHE A 4 1.31 -17.33 -4.50
CA PHE A 4 1.28 -16.22 -5.45
C PHE A 4 1.20 -16.77 -6.87
N GLN A 5 0.30 -16.22 -7.67
CA GLN A 5 0.19 -16.48 -9.11
C GLN A 5 0.57 -15.21 -9.85
N VAL A 6 1.56 -15.30 -10.75
CA VAL A 6 1.84 -14.22 -11.70
C VAL A 6 0.89 -14.37 -12.86
N THR A 7 0.26 -13.29 -13.29
CA THR A 7 -0.60 -13.24 -14.47
C THR A 7 -0.09 -12.24 -15.48
N ASP A 8 -0.49 -12.40 -16.74
CA ASP A 8 -0.37 -11.34 -17.74
C ASP A 8 -1.43 -10.24 -17.55
N ALA A 9 -1.47 -9.29 -18.48
CA ALA A 9 -2.40 -8.17 -18.45
C ALA A 9 -3.87 -8.58 -18.63
N ASP A 10 -4.12 -9.75 -19.23
CA ASP A 10 -5.46 -10.31 -19.44
C ASP A 10 -5.86 -11.25 -18.28
N GLY A 11 -5.00 -11.40 -17.27
CA GLY A 11 -5.23 -12.23 -16.10
C GLY A 11 -4.88 -13.71 -16.29
N LEU A 12 -4.22 -14.09 -17.39
CA LEU A 12 -3.83 -15.47 -17.64
C LEU A 12 -2.55 -15.84 -16.86
N PRO A 13 -2.50 -17.02 -16.22
CA PRO A 13 -1.33 -17.48 -15.47
C PRO A 13 -0.04 -17.54 -16.29
N LEU A 14 1.01 -16.87 -15.81
CA LEU A 14 2.37 -16.95 -16.34
C LEU A 14 3.23 -17.95 -15.54
N GLY A 15 2.80 -19.22 -15.52
CA GLY A 15 3.49 -20.33 -14.86
C GLY A 15 2.79 -20.85 -13.60
N GLU A 16 3.44 -21.75 -12.87
CA GLU A 16 2.88 -22.41 -11.69
C GLU A 16 2.85 -21.48 -10.46
N PRO A 17 1.87 -21.63 -9.56
CA PRO A 17 1.80 -20.87 -8.31
C PRO A 17 3.05 -21.06 -7.44
N ALA A 18 3.61 -19.97 -6.95
CA ALA A 18 4.75 -19.97 -6.05
C ALA A 18 4.29 -19.94 -4.59
N ARG A 19 4.73 -20.91 -3.77
CA ARG A 19 4.51 -20.92 -2.32
C ARG A 19 5.69 -20.33 -1.56
N ARG A 20 5.44 -19.40 -0.65
CA ARG A 20 6.45 -18.86 0.27
C ARG A 20 6.00 -18.87 1.73
N ARG A 21 6.97 -19.08 2.62
CA ARG A 21 6.85 -18.81 4.05
C ARG A 21 7.71 -17.59 4.35
N SER A 22 7.10 -16.56 4.90
CA SER A 22 7.80 -15.40 5.45
C SER A 22 7.73 -15.50 6.96
N THR A 23 8.86 -15.29 7.62
CA THR A 23 8.93 -15.10 9.06
C THR A 23 8.28 -13.77 9.43
N TRP A 24 7.85 -13.65 10.69
CA TRP A 24 7.37 -12.38 11.22
C TRP A 24 8.40 -11.25 11.05
N LEU A 25 9.69 -11.55 11.27
CA LEU A 25 10.75 -10.57 11.14
C LEU A 25 10.93 -10.09 9.69
N GLU A 26 10.78 -10.97 8.70
CA GLU A 26 10.83 -10.58 7.28
C GLU A 26 9.65 -9.68 6.90
N LEU A 27 8.45 -10.01 7.37
CA LEU A 27 7.26 -9.18 7.15
C LEU A 27 7.39 -7.83 7.85
N GLN A 28 7.86 -7.82 9.09
CA GLN A 28 8.09 -6.61 9.87
C GLN A 28 9.15 -5.73 9.20
N ARG A 29 10.26 -6.30 8.72
CA ARG A 29 11.30 -5.55 8.00
C ARG A 29 10.79 -4.97 6.69
N HIS A 30 9.97 -5.71 5.95
CA HIS A 30 9.34 -5.22 4.73
C HIS A 30 8.43 -4.01 5.00
N ALA A 31 7.70 -4.03 6.11
CA ALA A 31 6.84 -2.94 6.54
C ALA A 31 7.57 -1.82 7.31
N SER A 32 8.86 -2.00 7.66
CA SER A 32 9.62 -1.03 8.43
C SER A 32 10.17 0.07 7.53
N GLN A 33 9.90 1.32 7.89
CA GLN A 33 10.47 2.49 7.24
C GLN A 33 11.47 3.19 8.17
N PRO A 34 12.58 3.75 7.65
CA PRO A 34 13.50 4.50 8.49
C PRO A 34 12.81 5.73 9.07
N VAL A 35 13.03 6.01 10.35
CA VAL A 35 12.49 7.21 11.00
C VAL A 35 13.03 8.47 10.33
N GLU A 36 14.32 8.46 9.98
CA GLU A 36 14.93 9.49 9.14
C GLU A 36 14.34 9.41 7.72
N GLY A 37 13.73 10.50 7.26
CA GLY A 37 13.07 10.55 5.96
C GLY A 37 11.62 10.09 5.95
N THR A 38 11.00 9.80 7.11
CA THR A 38 9.56 9.54 7.22
C THR A 38 8.85 10.66 7.99
N SER A 39 7.81 11.26 7.40
CA SER A 39 6.89 12.15 8.10
C SER A 39 5.48 11.55 8.19
N VAL A 40 4.73 11.95 9.21
CA VAL A 40 3.33 11.54 9.40
C VAL A 40 2.48 12.79 9.59
N GLU A 41 1.41 12.90 8.82
CA GLU A 41 0.44 14.01 8.88
C GLU A 41 -0.98 13.47 8.92
N GLU A 42 -1.91 14.27 9.44
CA GLU A 42 -3.35 13.98 9.35
C GLU A 42 -3.93 14.61 8.09
N GLU A 43 -4.70 13.86 7.32
CA GLU A 43 -5.30 14.33 6.08
C GLU A 43 -6.66 13.64 5.86
N ALA A 44 -7.68 14.42 5.49
CA ALA A 44 -8.96 13.86 5.06
C ALA A 44 -8.88 13.47 3.58
N LEU A 45 -9.23 12.22 3.25
CA LEU A 45 -9.19 11.70 1.88
C LEU A 45 -10.60 11.27 1.44
N THR A 46 -11.02 11.78 0.28
CA THR A 46 -12.27 11.34 -0.37
C THR A 46 -12.00 10.11 -1.22
N LEU A 47 -12.60 8.99 -0.86
CA LEU A 47 -12.62 7.73 -1.60
C LEU A 47 -13.98 7.57 -2.30
N PRO A 48 -14.09 6.68 -3.31
CA PRO A 48 -15.35 6.45 -4.03
C PRO A 48 -16.54 6.01 -3.14
N PHE A 49 -16.26 5.53 -1.92
CA PHE A 49 -17.24 5.01 -0.98
C PHE A 49 -17.33 5.80 0.34
N GLY A 50 -16.69 6.98 0.41
CA GLY A 50 -16.79 7.86 1.59
C GLY A 50 -15.58 8.77 1.78
N THR A 51 -15.66 9.68 2.75
CA THR A 51 -14.54 10.50 3.19
C THR A 51 -14.01 9.98 4.51
N TYR A 52 -12.69 9.84 4.61
CA TYR A 52 -12.03 9.24 5.78
C TYR A 52 -10.92 10.14 6.31
N ASP A 53 -10.86 10.26 7.63
CA ASP A 53 -9.68 10.78 8.30
C ASP A 53 -8.54 9.77 8.18
N CYS A 54 -7.41 10.21 7.62
CA CYS A 54 -6.27 9.36 7.34
C CYS A 54 -5.01 9.85 8.05
N TRP A 55 -4.11 8.91 8.32
CA TRP A 55 -2.69 9.20 8.49
C TRP A 55 -2.02 9.16 7.12
N ARG A 56 -1.36 10.24 6.70
CA ARG A 56 -0.45 10.23 5.56
C ARG A 56 0.99 10.05 6.03
N TYR A 57 1.59 8.93 5.67
CA TYR A 57 3.02 8.70 5.79
C TYR A 57 3.70 9.14 4.49
N THR A 58 4.70 10.00 4.58
CA THR A 58 5.57 10.35 3.46
C THR A 58 6.95 9.77 3.73
N VAL A 59 7.43 8.88 2.88
CA VAL A 59 8.77 8.27 2.96
C VAL A 59 9.62 8.82 1.82
N MET A 60 10.83 9.28 2.14
CA MET A 60 11.75 9.95 1.21
C MET A 60 13.05 9.16 0.99
N PRO A 61 13.04 8.05 0.22
CA PRO A 61 14.28 7.43 -0.22
C PRO A 61 15.06 8.35 -1.19
N PRO A 62 16.37 8.16 -1.37
CA PRO A 62 17.14 8.95 -2.33
C PRO A 62 16.52 8.93 -3.74
N GLY A 63 16.13 10.12 -4.25
CA GLY A 63 15.58 10.29 -5.61
C GLY A 63 14.12 9.87 -5.80
N SER A 64 13.43 9.41 -4.75
CA SER A 64 12.02 9.02 -4.82
C SER A 64 11.25 9.47 -3.59
N GLU A 65 9.93 9.46 -3.69
CA GLU A 65 9.02 9.73 -2.59
C GLU A 65 7.87 8.73 -2.70
N VAL A 66 7.51 8.11 -1.59
CA VAL A 66 6.34 7.23 -1.51
C VAL A 66 5.43 7.72 -0.41
N ARG A 67 4.16 7.93 -0.74
CA ARG A 67 3.13 8.36 0.21
C ARG A 67 2.12 7.25 0.43
N PHE A 68 1.79 7.01 1.69
CA PHE A 68 0.78 6.03 2.09
C PHE A 68 -0.30 6.73 2.91
N TRP A 69 -1.56 6.54 2.54
CA TRP A 69 -2.69 6.99 3.34
C TRP A 69 -3.33 5.78 4.01
N PHE A 70 -3.41 5.80 5.33
CA PHE A 70 -4.12 4.81 6.13
C PHE A 70 -5.35 5.47 6.76
N ALA A 71 -6.54 5.00 6.38
CA ALA A 71 -7.77 5.46 7.02
C ALA A 71 -7.80 4.98 8.47
N LYS A 72 -8.06 5.89 9.42
CA LYS A 72 -8.04 5.57 10.86
C LYS A 72 -9.09 4.54 11.26
N GLU A 73 -10.18 4.47 10.51
CA GLU A 73 -11.33 3.61 10.77
C GLU A 73 -11.30 2.29 9.99
N LEU A 74 -10.40 2.13 9.02
CA LEU A 74 -10.32 0.91 8.19
C LEU A 74 -9.03 0.15 8.52
N PRO A 75 -9.13 -1.06 9.10
CA PRO A 75 -7.95 -1.88 9.36
C PRO A 75 -7.38 -2.45 8.05
N GLY A 76 -6.05 -2.49 7.94
CA GLY A 76 -5.36 -3.22 6.87
C GLY A 76 -4.44 -2.36 6.02
N MET A 77 -4.52 -2.55 4.70
CA MET A 77 -3.63 -1.92 3.71
C MET A 77 -3.93 -0.42 3.58
N PRO A 78 -2.96 0.40 3.11
CA PRO A 78 -3.23 1.80 2.83
C PRO A 78 -4.37 1.95 1.81
N VAL A 79 -5.27 2.89 2.08
CA VAL A 79 -6.39 3.22 1.18
C VAL A 79 -5.93 3.97 -0.07
N GLN A 80 -4.74 4.55 -0.04
CA GLN A 80 -4.07 5.10 -1.20
C GLN A 80 -2.54 4.98 -1.07
N VAL A 81 -1.87 4.72 -2.19
CA VAL A 81 -0.41 4.81 -2.32
C VAL A 81 -0.08 5.68 -3.53
N GLU A 82 0.85 6.63 -3.35
CA GLU A 82 1.45 7.39 -4.45
C GLU A 82 2.95 7.16 -4.49
N GLU A 83 3.49 6.91 -5.68
CA GLU A 83 4.92 6.83 -5.94
C GLU A 83 5.32 8.00 -6.83
N ARG A 84 6.38 8.70 -6.43
CA ARG A 84 6.94 9.86 -7.13
C ARG A 84 8.43 9.68 -7.35
N ILE A 85 8.88 10.02 -8.56
CA ILE A 85 10.31 10.06 -8.92
C ILE A 85 10.63 11.49 -9.36
N SER A 86 11.62 12.12 -8.73
CA SER A 86 11.99 13.52 -8.98
C SER A 86 10.79 14.48 -8.93
N GLY A 87 9.86 14.25 -8.00
CA GLY A 87 8.63 15.04 -7.80
C GLY A 87 7.44 14.69 -8.71
N ASN A 88 7.67 13.92 -9.78
CA ASN A 88 6.61 13.53 -10.72
C ASN A 88 5.90 12.26 -10.25
N LEU A 89 4.57 12.24 -10.31
CA LEU A 89 3.77 11.06 -9.99
C LEU A 89 3.98 9.99 -11.07
N THR A 90 4.52 8.84 -10.68
CA THR A 90 4.78 7.70 -11.57
C THR A 90 3.80 6.56 -11.37
N GLY A 91 3.22 6.45 -10.17
CA GLY A 91 2.24 5.44 -9.83
C GLY A 91 1.26 5.93 -8.79
N ARG A 92 0.00 5.49 -8.90
CA ARG A 92 -1.03 5.71 -7.89
C ARG A 92 -1.91 4.48 -7.79
N SER A 93 -2.07 3.96 -6.59
CA SER A 93 -3.05 2.92 -6.25
C SER A 93 -4.06 3.50 -5.29
N LEU A 94 -5.35 3.28 -5.57
CA LEU A 94 -6.47 3.81 -4.79
C LEU A 94 -7.40 2.65 -4.47
N MET A 95 -7.81 2.54 -3.21
CA MET A 95 -8.90 1.64 -2.82
C MET A 95 -10.21 2.18 -3.37
N ILE A 96 -10.91 1.37 -4.17
CA ILE A 96 -12.17 1.77 -4.83
C ILE A 96 -13.42 1.17 -4.18
N ALA A 97 -13.24 0.13 -3.36
CA ALA A 97 -14.27 -0.49 -2.54
C ALA A 97 -13.60 -1.18 -1.34
N ASN A 98 -14.32 -1.29 -0.22
CA ASN A 98 -13.89 -2.04 0.96
C ASN A 98 -15.04 -2.93 1.42
N GLU A 99 -15.15 -4.10 0.82
CA GLU A 99 -16.11 -5.13 1.22
C GLU A 99 -15.46 -5.94 2.36
N GLY A 100 -15.80 -5.60 3.61
CA GLY A 100 -15.55 -6.50 4.73
C GLY A 100 -16.37 -7.79 4.55
N PRO A 101 -16.02 -8.90 5.23
CA PRO A 101 -16.94 -10.04 5.29
C PRO A 101 -18.30 -9.56 5.80
N GLU A 102 -19.39 -9.97 5.12
CA GLU A 102 -20.74 -9.77 5.65
C GLU A 102 -20.81 -10.37 7.07
N PRO A 103 -21.53 -9.72 8.00
CA PRO A 103 -21.64 -10.18 9.39
C PRO A 103 -22.27 -11.58 9.53
#